data_AF-A0A2E5AAY9-F1
#
_entry.id   AF-A0A2E5AAY9-F1
#
_cell.length_a   1.000
_cell.length_b   1.000
_cell.length_c   1.000
_cell.angle_alpha   90.00
_cell.angle_beta   90.00
_cell.angle_gamma   90.00
#
_symmetry.space_group_name_H-M   'P 1'
#
loop_
_entity.id
_entity.type
_entity.pdbx_description
1 polymer ?
#
loop_
_entity_poly.entity_id
_entity_poly.type
_entity_poly.pdbx_seq_one_letter_code
_entity_poly.pdbx_strand_id
1 'polypeptide(L)'
;MRLNFVRFAGLFGLVLMASACSQTLPPPPSPVANFGAPTESRVFAPTPSLAPDTRPDTEPTSGYEIDGAGFYGDLHFLEADGAVRAVYAHAVEGDVTVYAELRPDSQWLSDGVRRFEGYAEDGAAITIELEAGVCEVNDRQYGRFAHIETEGGAYQGCASEIGPQPSWSDELPRYLPLIRTCLDQSQSSSMAFVRGAGRAQVLHVAATGPDAVVRMRFGESGRWDCTLENGQARWRVVSDDAPAREGEGDPVFILNVMPEAGEACAVYERVVDQTGETLGALGYDACLSGPMAQLEPGLRF
;
A
#
# COMPACT_ATOMS: atom_id res chain seq x y z
N MET A 1 37.21 47.83 -45.61
CA MET A 1 37.35 49.24 -46.01
C MET A 1 35.94 49.84 -46.08
N ARG A 2 35.61 50.75 -45.13
CA ARG A 2 34.32 51.48 -44.92
C ARG A 2 33.11 50.57 -44.56
N LEU A 3 32.20 50.89 -43.62
CA LEU A 3 31.72 52.16 -43.08
C LEU A 3 31.46 52.16 -41.55
N ASN A 4 31.88 53.28 -40.95
CA ASN A 4 31.36 54.08 -39.84
C ASN A 4 30.09 53.65 -39.06
N PHE A 5 30.29 53.52 -37.74
CA PHE A 5 29.40 53.95 -36.66
C PHE A 5 29.13 55.47 -36.73
N VAL A 6 27.88 55.92 -36.49
CA VAL A 6 27.52 56.98 -35.52
C VAL A 6 26.02 56.90 -35.21
N ARG A 7 25.71 57.02 -33.93
CA ARG A 7 24.42 57.01 -33.23
C ARG A 7 23.59 58.26 -33.51
N PHE A 8 22.26 58.14 -33.48
CA PHE A 8 21.40 59.16 -32.85
C PHE A 8 20.20 58.50 -32.15
N ALA A 9 19.97 58.94 -30.92
CA ALA A 9 18.95 58.48 -29.99
C ALA A 9 17.60 59.16 -30.25
N GLY A 10 16.50 58.57 -29.77
CA GLY A 10 15.32 59.37 -29.41
C GLY A 10 13.97 58.66 -29.41
N LEU A 11 13.48 58.41 -28.19
CA LEU A 11 12.09 58.56 -27.72
C LEU A 11 10.99 57.54 -28.10
N PHE A 12 10.58 56.80 -27.06
CA PHE A 12 9.24 56.81 -26.45
C PHE A 12 8.03 56.97 -27.39
N GLY A 13 7.35 55.85 -27.64
CA GLY A 13 5.98 55.80 -28.17
C GLY A 13 5.11 54.89 -27.33
N LEU A 14 4.37 55.48 -26.39
CA LEU A 14 3.28 54.87 -25.63
C LEU A 14 2.21 54.35 -26.61
N VAL A 15 1.88 53.06 -26.55
CA VAL A 15 0.69 52.51 -27.23
C VAL A 15 -0.45 52.41 -26.21
N LEU A 16 -1.35 53.39 -26.27
CA LEU A 16 -2.68 53.36 -25.66
C LEU A 16 -3.61 52.55 -26.57
N MET A 17 -3.85 51.28 -26.23
CA MET A 17 -4.99 50.52 -26.74
C MET A 17 -6.17 50.74 -25.78
N ALA A 18 -7.15 51.51 -26.21
CA ALA A 18 -8.46 51.60 -25.58
C ALA A 18 -9.31 50.40 -26.04
N SER A 19 -9.57 49.46 -25.14
CA SER A 19 -10.60 48.43 -25.31
C SER A 19 -11.74 48.68 -24.32
N ALA A 20 -12.94 48.77 -24.87
CA ALA A 20 -14.17 49.19 -24.22
C ALA A 20 -14.62 48.27 -23.08
N CYS A 21 -15.04 48.87 -21.97
CA CYS A 21 -15.78 48.21 -20.91
C CYS A 21 -17.17 47.80 -21.43
N SER A 22 -17.44 46.50 -21.52
CA SER A 22 -18.81 45.97 -21.50
C SER A 22 -19.04 45.39 -20.11
N GLN A 23 -19.72 46.16 -19.26
CA GLN A 23 -20.11 45.74 -17.92
C GLN A 23 -21.37 44.87 -18.04
N THR A 24 -21.19 43.56 -18.04
CA THR A 24 -22.30 42.61 -17.88
C THR A 24 -22.63 42.54 -16.39
N LEU A 25 -23.71 43.18 -15.97
CA LEU A 25 -24.27 43.04 -14.62
C LEU A 25 -24.71 41.59 -14.38
N PRO A 26 -24.42 41.00 -13.20
CA PRO A 26 -25.00 39.71 -12.84
C PRO A 26 -26.51 39.85 -12.60
N PRO A 27 -27.33 38.86 -13.00
CA PRO A 27 -28.76 38.86 -12.69
C PRO A 27 -28.98 38.74 -11.17
N PRO A 28 -30.08 39.30 -10.63
CA PRO A 28 -30.38 39.22 -9.20
C PRO A 28 -30.69 37.77 -8.78
N PRO A 29 -30.32 37.35 -7.55
CA PRO A 29 -30.70 36.04 -7.04
C PRO A 29 -32.22 35.98 -6.84
N SER A 30 -32.87 34.98 -7.45
CA SER A 30 -34.26 34.64 -7.13
C SER A 30 -34.34 33.91 -5.78
N PRO A 31 -35.39 34.14 -4.98
CA PRO A 31 -35.48 33.64 -3.62
C PRO A 31 -36.10 32.24 -3.55
N VAL A 32 -35.80 31.56 -2.43
CA VAL A 32 -36.47 30.37 -1.86
C VAL A 32 -36.03 29.00 -2.43
N ALA A 33 -35.11 28.33 -1.73
CA ALA A 33 -35.41 27.15 -0.93
C ALA A 33 -34.13 26.62 -0.26
N ASN A 34 -34.15 26.59 1.07
CA ASN A 34 -33.16 25.93 1.90
C ASN A 34 -33.36 24.41 1.78
N PHE A 35 -32.49 23.71 1.06
CA PHE A 35 -32.30 22.25 1.15
C PHE A 35 -30.83 21.93 0.91
N GLY A 36 -30.36 20.89 1.60
CA GLY A 36 -28.95 20.61 1.89
C GLY A 36 -28.03 20.44 0.68
N ALA A 37 -26.74 20.52 0.98
CA ALA A 37 -25.64 20.15 0.10
C ALA A 37 -25.91 18.83 -0.64
N PRO A 38 -25.51 18.67 -1.91
CA PRO A 38 -25.42 17.36 -2.50
C PRO A 38 -24.18 16.67 -1.92
N THR A 39 -24.39 15.99 -0.79
CA THR A 39 -23.56 14.85 -0.39
C THR A 39 -23.91 13.72 -1.35
N GLU A 40 -23.24 13.66 -2.49
CA GLU A 40 -23.17 12.44 -3.28
C GLU A 40 -21.70 12.04 -3.38
N SER A 41 -21.17 11.57 -2.25
CA SER A 41 -20.32 10.39 -2.31
C SER A 41 -21.09 9.38 -3.13
N ARG A 42 -20.62 9.03 -4.33
CA ARG A 42 -21.08 7.81 -5.00
C ARG A 42 -20.61 6.65 -4.12
N VAL A 43 -21.42 6.37 -3.10
CA VAL A 43 -21.46 5.06 -2.46
C VAL A 43 -21.99 4.16 -3.57
N PHE A 44 -21.07 3.53 -4.30
CA PHE A 44 -21.44 2.36 -5.08
C PHE A 44 -22.17 1.44 -4.11
N ALA A 45 -23.42 1.10 -4.44
CA ALA A 45 -24.16 0.12 -3.65
C ALA A 45 -23.26 -1.12 -3.53
N PRO A 46 -23.02 -1.63 -2.31
CA PRO A 46 -22.26 -2.86 -2.17
C PRO A 46 -22.94 -3.92 -3.02
N THR A 47 -22.15 -4.58 -3.87
CA THR A 47 -22.49 -5.88 -4.45
C THR A 47 -23.11 -6.73 -3.33
N PRO A 48 -24.21 -7.49 -3.56
CA PRO A 48 -24.79 -8.33 -2.51
C PRO A 48 -23.66 -9.16 -1.88
N SER A 49 -23.38 -8.85 -0.62
CA SER A 49 -22.26 -9.45 0.09
C SER A 49 -22.51 -10.95 0.18
N LEU A 50 -21.62 -11.73 -0.41
CA LEU A 50 -21.53 -13.18 -0.16
C LEU A 50 -20.79 -13.46 1.16
N ALA A 51 -20.48 -12.43 1.96
CA ALA A 51 -19.83 -12.60 3.24
C ALA A 51 -20.68 -13.51 4.16
N PRO A 52 -20.05 -14.47 4.86
CA PRO A 52 -20.76 -15.37 5.76
C PRO A 52 -21.50 -14.60 6.86
N ASP A 53 -22.78 -14.94 7.05
CA ASP A 53 -23.68 -14.33 8.03
C ASP A 53 -23.30 -14.69 9.49
N THR A 54 -22.43 -15.69 9.67
CA THR A 54 -21.89 -16.12 10.97
C THR A 54 -20.48 -15.59 11.16
N ARG A 55 -20.38 -14.28 11.41
CA ARG A 55 -19.20 -13.65 12.00
C ARG A 55 -18.90 -14.34 13.34
N PRO A 56 -17.65 -14.68 13.66
CA PRO A 56 -17.29 -15.19 14.99
C PRO A 56 -17.82 -14.23 16.09
N ASP A 57 -18.39 -14.79 17.18
CA ASP A 57 -18.94 -14.01 18.32
C ASP A 57 -17.91 -13.10 19.03
N THR A 58 -16.63 -13.29 18.73
CA THR A 58 -15.53 -12.38 19.06
C THR A 58 -15.16 -11.61 17.80
N GLU A 59 -15.32 -10.27 17.80
CA GLU A 59 -14.84 -9.42 16.70
C GLU A 59 -13.39 -9.77 16.39
N PRO A 60 -13.10 -10.36 15.21
CA PRO A 60 -11.73 -10.62 14.84
C PRO A 60 -11.03 -9.28 14.66
N THR A 61 -9.91 -9.10 15.37
CA THR A 61 -9.18 -7.84 15.39
C THR A 61 -8.25 -7.69 14.20
N SER A 62 -7.83 -8.75 13.52
CA SER A 62 -6.99 -8.61 12.32
C SER A 62 -7.08 -9.81 11.39
N GLY A 63 -6.69 -9.63 10.13
CA GLY A 63 -6.78 -10.66 9.13
C GLY A 63 -6.72 -10.14 7.69
N TYR A 64 -7.38 -10.85 6.78
CA TYR A 64 -7.54 -10.47 5.39
C TYR A 64 -8.98 -10.68 4.93
N GLU A 65 -9.48 -9.69 4.19
CA GLU A 65 -10.66 -9.82 3.32
C GLU A 65 -10.15 -10.22 1.93
N ILE A 66 -10.76 -11.23 1.32
CA ILE A 66 -10.37 -11.79 0.03
C ILE A 66 -11.55 -11.71 -0.94
N ASP A 67 -11.34 -11.02 -2.05
CA ASP A 67 -12.31 -10.87 -3.12
C ASP A 67 -11.83 -11.58 -4.38
N GLY A 68 -12.71 -12.31 -5.06
CA GLY A 68 -12.42 -12.90 -6.36
C GLY A 68 -13.61 -12.95 -7.29
N ALA A 69 -13.41 -13.48 -8.49
CA ALA A 69 -14.47 -13.63 -9.46
C ALA A 69 -15.44 -14.73 -9.01
N GLY A 70 -16.60 -14.34 -8.46
CA GLY A 70 -17.65 -15.27 -8.02
C GLY A 70 -17.36 -15.95 -6.67
N PHE A 71 -16.38 -15.48 -5.91
CA PHE A 71 -16.16 -15.92 -4.53
C PHE A 71 -15.70 -14.78 -3.63
N TYR A 72 -15.91 -14.98 -2.34
CA TYR A 72 -15.48 -14.10 -1.27
C TYR A 72 -14.91 -14.96 -0.13
N GLY A 73 -13.87 -14.48 0.55
CA GLY A 73 -13.30 -15.16 1.70
C GLY A 73 -12.84 -14.19 2.78
N ASP A 74 -12.86 -14.67 4.03
CA ASP A 74 -12.34 -13.99 5.20
C ASP A 74 -11.32 -14.88 5.89
N LEU A 75 -10.13 -14.34 6.16
CA LEU A 75 -9.10 -14.99 6.96
C LEU A 75 -8.87 -14.16 8.22
N HIS A 76 -9.16 -14.70 9.40
CA HIS A 76 -9.03 -13.99 10.66
C HIS A 76 -7.99 -14.62 11.58
N PHE A 77 -7.15 -13.80 12.18
CA PHE A 77 -6.19 -14.27 13.17
C PHE A 77 -6.83 -14.46 14.54
N LEU A 78 -6.51 -15.60 15.16
CA LEU A 78 -6.85 -15.91 16.54
C LEU A 78 -5.58 -16.15 17.33
N GLU A 79 -5.38 -15.38 18.39
CA GLU A 79 -4.33 -15.65 19.38
C GLU A 79 -4.90 -16.51 20.49
N ALA A 80 -4.43 -17.75 20.61
CA ALA A 80 -4.81 -18.66 21.69
C ALA A 80 -3.58 -19.41 22.18
N ASP A 81 -3.40 -19.48 23.51
CA ASP A 81 -2.34 -20.25 24.17
C ASP A 81 -0.91 -19.95 23.68
N GLY A 82 -0.64 -18.71 23.27
CA GLY A 82 0.67 -18.27 22.77
C GLY A 82 1.00 -18.75 21.34
N ALA A 83 0.03 -19.30 20.62
CA ALA A 83 0.14 -19.63 19.20
C ALA A 83 -0.84 -18.82 18.37
N VAL A 84 -0.41 -18.39 17.18
CA VAL A 84 -1.30 -17.78 16.19
C VAL A 84 -1.96 -18.88 15.37
N ARG A 85 -3.29 -18.86 15.34
CA ARG A 85 -4.13 -19.62 14.42
C ARG A 85 -4.81 -18.65 13.46
N ALA A 86 -5.28 -19.17 12.34
CA ALA A 86 -6.14 -18.42 11.46
C ALA A 86 -7.43 -19.21 11.21
N VAL A 87 -8.58 -18.55 11.24
CA VAL A 87 -9.86 -19.12 10.82
C VAL A 87 -10.18 -18.55 9.46
N TYR A 88 -10.48 -19.44 8.52
CA TYR A 88 -10.85 -19.09 7.17
C TYR A 88 -12.30 -19.48 6.91
N ALA A 89 -13.04 -18.59 6.27
CA ALA A 89 -14.34 -18.89 5.71
C ALA A 89 -14.38 -18.40 4.27
N HIS A 90 -14.96 -19.16 3.35
CA HIS A 90 -15.23 -18.65 2.00
C HIS A 90 -16.56 -19.12 1.46
N ALA A 91 -17.15 -18.28 0.62
CA ALA A 91 -18.38 -18.53 -0.09
C ALA A 91 -18.11 -18.40 -1.60
N VAL A 92 -18.52 -19.41 -2.34
CA VAL A 92 -18.54 -19.41 -3.81
C VAL A 92 -19.98 -19.30 -4.27
N GLU A 93 -20.24 -18.52 -5.32
CA GLU A 93 -21.60 -18.33 -5.84
C GLU A 93 -22.26 -19.67 -6.21
N GLY A 94 -23.35 -20.01 -5.52
CA GLY A 94 -24.12 -21.24 -5.75
C GLY A 94 -23.69 -22.45 -4.93
N ASP A 95 -22.63 -22.33 -4.11
CA ASP A 95 -22.11 -23.39 -3.25
C ASP A 95 -22.35 -23.11 -1.75
N VAL A 96 -22.02 -24.11 -0.92
CA VAL A 96 -22.07 -24.00 0.54
C VAL A 96 -20.79 -23.33 1.04
N THR A 97 -20.91 -22.44 2.03
CA THR A 97 -19.76 -21.82 2.70
C THR A 97 -18.87 -22.88 3.34
N VAL A 98 -17.57 -22.78 3.10
CA VAL A 98 -16.56 -23.67 3.67
C VAL A 98 -15.83 -22.95 4.80
N TYR A 99 -15.65 -23.63 5.92
CA TYR A 99 -14.89 -23.15 7.07
C TYR A 99 -13.64 -24.01 7.28
N ALA A 100 -12.54 -23.37 7.68
CA ALA A 100 -11.28 -24.06 7.93
C ALA A 100 -10.50 -23.43 9.10
N GLU A 101 -9.81 -24.28 9.85
CA GLU A 101 -8.77 -23.86 10.78
C GLU A 101 -7.42 -24.02 10.11
N LEU A 102 -6.69 -22.90 10.00
CA LEU A 102 -5.40 -22.80 9.37
C LEU A 102 -4.32 -22.37 10.37
N ARG A 103 -3.08 -22.63 10.01
CA ARG A 103 -1.90 -22.15 10.72
C ARG A 103 -0.97 -21.48 9.72
N PRO A 104 -0.28 -20.40 10.11
CA PRO A 104 0.83 -19.88 9.34
C PRO A 104 1.86 -20.99 9.09
N ASP A 105 2.42 -21.05 7.88
CA ASP A 105 3.50 -21.99 7.59
C ASP A 105 4.69 -21.74 8.52
N SER A 106 5.33 -22.84 8.92
CA SER A 106 6.48 -22.84 9.82
C SER A 106 7.69 -22.10 9.27
N GLN A 107 7.80 -21.99 7.94
CA GLN A 107 8.83 -21.24 7.24
C GLN A 107 8.25 -19.94 6.69
N TRP A 108 7.66 -19.16 7.60
CA TRP A 108 7.08 -17.84 7.33
C TRP A 108 7.90 -17.04 6.31
N LEU A 109 7.30 -16.71 5.17
CA LEU A 109 7.88 -15.94 4.06
C LEU A 109 9.15 -16.56 3.40
N SER A 110 9.39 -17.86 3.53
CA SER A 110 10.61 -18.51 3.00
C SER A 110 10.79 -18.37 1.48
N ASP A 111 9.69 -18.27 0.74
CA ASP A 111 9.62 -18.02 -0.71
C ASP A 111 9.13 -16.61 -1.05
N GLY A 112 9.03 -15.73 -0.04
CA GLY A 112 8.49 -14.39 -0.16
C GLY A 112 6.96 -14.30 -0.19
N VAL A 113 6.25 -15.38 0.16
CA VAL A 113 4.78 -15.44 0.18
C VAL A 113 4.29 -15.82 1.57
N ARG A 114 3.15 -15.28 1.99
CA ARG A 114 2.49 -15.68 3.24
C ARG A 114 1.67 -16.94 2.95
N ARG A 115 2.07 -18.06 3.53
CA ARG A 115 1.35 -19.34 3.37
C ARG A 115 0.61 -19.71 4.66
N PHE A 116 -0.62 -20.17 4.51
CA PHE A 116 -1.44 -20.74 5.56
C PHE A 116 -1.93 -22.12 5.14
N GLU A 117 -1.86 -23.08 6.06
CA GLU A 117 -2.22 -24.47 5.78
C GLU A 117 -3.09 -25.04 6.89
N GLY A 118 -4.01 -25.91 6.52
CA GLY A 118 -4.87 -26.59 7.48
C GLY A 118 -5.94 -27.42 6.79
N TYR A 119 -7.07 -27.57 7.48
CA TYR A 119 -8.14 -28.45 7.04
C TYR A 119 -9.50 -27.78 7.20
N ALA A 120 -10.39 -28.04 6.25
CA ALA A 120 -11.81 -27.72 6.35
C ALA A 120 -12.51 -28.64 7.36
N GLU A 121 -13.75 -28.30 7.74
CA GLU A 121 -14.56 -29.09 8.68
C GLU A 121 -14.81 -30.54 8.22
N ASP A 122 -14.84 -30.79 6.91
CA ASP A 122 -15.00 -32.13 6.33
C ASP A 122 -13.68 -32.92 6.26
N GLY A 123 -12.56 -32.31 6.67
CA GLY A 123 -11.22 -32.90 6.66
C GLY A 123 -10.44 -32.67 5.36
N ALA A 124 -10.99 -31.97 4.37
CA ALA A 124 -10.27 -31.63 3.14
C ALA A 124 -9.13 -30.64 3.42
N ALA A 125 -7.96 -30.86 2.81
CA ALA A 125 -6.83 -29.94 2.95
C ALA A 125 -7.10 -28.60 2.26
N ILE A 126 -6.68 -27.50 2.91
CA ILE A 126 -6.75 -26.14 2.38
C ILE A 126 -5.40 -25.44 2.56
N THR A 127 -4.95 -24.80 1.49
CA THR A 127 -3.78 -23.92 1.48
C THR A 127 -4.18 -22.54 0.97
N ILE A 128 -3.71 -21.49 1.64
CA ILE A 128 -3.88 -20.09 1.22
C ILE A 128 -2.50 -19.46 1.09
N GLU A 129 -2.27 -18.83 -0.05
CA GLU A 129 -1.07 -18.06 -0.34
C GLU A 129 -1.44 -16.59 -0.60
N LEU A 130 -0.81 -15.68 0.14
CA LEU A 130 -0.94 -14.24 -0.06
C LEU A 130 0.40 -13.65 -0.47
N GLU A 131 0.44 -13.02 -1.64
CA GLU A 131 1.63 -12.37 -2.19
C GLU A 131 1.40 -10.87 -2.32
N ALA A 132 2.28 -10.05 -1.73
CA ALA A 132 2.19 -8.59 -1.85
C ALA A 132 2.32 -8.15 -3.31
N GLY A 133 1.50 -7.18 -3.72
CA GLY A 133 1.55 -6.70 -5.08
C GLY A 133 0.36 -5.87 -5.51
N VAL A 134 0.35 -5.51 -6.79
CA VAL A 134 -0.73 -4.72 -7.39
C VAL A 134 -1.82 -5.67 -7.90
N CYS A 135 -2.77 -6.04 -7.05
CA CYS A 135 -3.91 -6.87 -7.44
C CYS A 135 -5.15 -6.02 -7.71
N GLU A 136 -5.94 -6.39 -8.71
CA GLU A 136 -7.18 -5.71 -9.05
C GLU A 136 -8.29 -6.72 -9.36
N VAL A 137 -9.44 -6.55 -8.70
CA VAL A 137 -10.66 -7.32 -8.97
C VAL A 137 -11.86 -6.40 -8.75
N ASN A 138 -12.89 -6.54 -9.57
CA ASN A 138 -14.12 -5.74 -9.46
C ASN A 138 -13.87 -4.21 -9.42
N ASP A 139 -12.93 -3.71 -10.23
CA ASP A 139 -12.50 -2.29 -10.27
C ASP A 139 -11.95 -1.74 -8.94
N ARG A 140 -11.61 -2.62 -7.98
CA ARG A 140 -10.95 -2.29 -6.71
C ARG A 140 -9.51 -2.79 -6.73
N GLN A 141 -8.60 -1.95 -6.26
CA GLN A 141 -7.18 -2.26 -6.12
C GLN A 141 -6.89 -2.73 -4.69
N TYR A 142 -6.06 -3.75 -4.55
CA TYR A 142 -5.71 -4.41 -3.29
C TYR A 142 -4.19 -4.52 -3.15
N GLY A 143 -3.72 -4.64 -1.91
CA GLY A 143 -2.31 -4.79 -1.55
C GLY A 143 -1.70 -6.16 -1.87
N ARG A 144 -2.53 -7.18 -2.13
CA ARG A 144 -2.09 -8.57 -2.23
C ARG A 144 -2.88 -9.37 -3.26
N PHE A 145 -2.22 -10.32 -3.88
CA PHE A 145 -2.85 -11.46 -4.57
C PHE A 145 -3.19 -12.54 -3.56
N ALA A 146 -4.28 -13.27 -3.81
CA ALA A 146 -4.68 -14.42 -3.01
C ALA A 146 -4.86 -15.63 -3.93
N HIS A 147 -4.23 -16.74 -3.54
CA HIS A 147 -4.41 -18.05 -4.18
C HIS A 147 -4.83 -19.06 -3.12
N ILE A 148 -5.97 -19.72 -3.35
CA ILE A 148 -6.56 -20.67 -2.42
C ILE A 148 -6.63 -22.01 -3.13
N GLU A 149 -5.98 -23.02 -2.56
CA GLU A 149 -6.04 -24.40 -3.04
C GLU A 149 -6.88 -25.24 -2.09
N THR A 150 -7.81 -25.99 -2.66
CA THR A 150 -8.67 -26.96 -1.97
C THR A 150 -8.69 -28.26 -2.76
N GLU A 151 -9.15 -29.35 -2.16
CA GLU A 151 -9.39 -30.60 -2.92
C GLU A 151 -10.42 -30.43 -4.04
N GLY A 152 -11.37 -29.50 -3.88
CA GLY A 152 -12.43 -29.22 -4.85
C GLY A 152 -12.03 -28.27 -5.99
N GLY A 153 -10.87 -27.62 -5.91
CA GLY A 153 -10.42 -26.65 -6.91
C GLY A 153 -9.50 -25.57 -6.35
N ALA A 154 -9.08 -24.67 -7.23
CA ALA A 154 -8.26 -23.51 -6.89
C ALA A 154 -8.99 -22.20 -7.22
N TYR A 155 -8.87 -21.22 -6.32
CA TYR A 155 -9.48 -19.90 -6.43
C TYR A 155 -8.39 -18.84 -6.44
N GLN A 156 -8.56 -17.82 -7.28
CA GLN A 156 -7.63 -16.69 -7.40
C GLN A 156 -8.39 -15.38 -7.23
N GLY A 157 -7.85 -14.53 -6.36
CA GLY A 157 -8.45 -13.25 -6.03
C GLY A 157 -7.41 -12.26 -5.55
N CYS A 158 -7.91 -11.20 -4.91
CA CYS A 158 -7.13 -10.16 -4.29
C CYS A 158 -7.46 -10.08 -2.81
N ALA A 159 -6.48 -9.72 -1.99
CA ALA A 159 -6.64 -9.60 -0.54
C ALA A 159 -6.24 -8.21 -0.02
N SER A 160 -6.99 -7.72 0.96
CA SER A 160 -6.67 -6.51 1.71
C SER A 160 -6.60 -6.86 3.19
N GLU A 161 -5.63 -6.28 3.88
CA GLU A 161 -5.45 -6.44 5.31
C GLU A 161 -6.54 -5.71 6.08
N ILE A 162 -7.17 -6.40 7.04
CA ILE A 162 -8.20 -5.85 7.91
C ILE A 162 -7.71 -5.81 9.35
N GLY A 163 -8.21 -4.84 10.12
CA GLY A 163 -7.95 -4.73 11.56
C GLY A 163 -7.95 -3.28 12.07
N PRO A 164 -7.63 -3.03 13.35
CA PRO A 164 -7.65 -1.69 13.92
C PRO A 164 -6.56 -0.79 13.32
N GLN A 165 -5.46 -1.40 12.85
CA GLN A 165 -4.31 -0.71 12.26
C GLN A 165 -3.73 -1.57 11.13
N PRO A 166 -4.36 -1.58 9.94
CA PRO A 166 -3.78 -2.25 8.77
C PRO A 166 -2.40 -1.69 8.46
N SER A 167 -1.47 -2.56 8.05
CA SER A 167 -0.15 -2.12 7.64
C SER A 167 -0.23 -1.04 6.54
N TRP A 168 0.62 -0.01 6.64
CA TRP A 168 0.77 0.99 5.57
C TRP A 168 1.10 0.35 4.20
N SER A 169 1.71 -0.85 4.23
CA SER A 169 2.07 -1.61 3.04
C SER A 169 0.87 -2.14 2.25
N ASP A 170 -0.33 -2.25 2.85
CA ASP A 170 -1.54 -2.65 2.10
C ASP A 170 -1.95 -1.58 1.07
N GLU A 171 -1.65 -0.31 1.36
CA GLU A 171 -1.84 0.82 0.44
C GLU A 171 -0.65 1.03 -0.51
N LEU A 172 0.36 0.16 -0.47
CA LEU A 172 1.55 0.28 -1.32
C LEU A 172 1.20 0.46 -2.81
N PRO A 173 0.28 -0.32 -3.42
CA PRO A 173 -0.08 -0.18 -4.83
C PRO A 173 -0.50 1.24 -5.23
N ARG A 174 -1.25 1.92 -4.35
CA ARG A 174 -1.67 3.32 -4.55
C ARG A 174 -0.48 4.28 -4.53
N TYR A 175 0.51 4.03 -3.68
CA TYR A 175 1.65 4.94 -3.48
C TYR A 175 2.88 4.61 -4.32
N LEU A 176 2.92 3.48 -5.03
CA LEU A 176 4.04 3.10 -5.90
C LEU A 176 4.48 4.21 -6.88
N PRO A 177 3.58 4.93 -7.58
CA PRO A 177 4.02 6.01 -8.49
C PRO A 177 4.75 7.14 -7.76
N LEU A 178 4.28 7.51 -6.57
CA LEU A 178 4.91 8.52 -5.72
C LEU A 178 6.28 8.04 -5.22
N ILE A 179 6.36 6.81 -4.71
CA ILE A 179 7.61 6.18 -4.25
C ILE A 179 8.64 6.15 -5.38
N ARG A 180 8.25 5.70 -6.58
CA ARG A 180 9.12 5.65 -7.77
C ARG A 180 9.63 7.04 -8.14
N THR A 181 8.76 8.06 -8.11
CA THR A 181 9.15 9.44 -8.42
C THR A 181 10.13 9.99 -7.39
N CYS A 182 9.87 9.78 -6.09
CA CYS A 182 10.79 10.14 -5.02
C CYS A 182 12.15 9.46 -5.24
N LEU A 183 12.17 8.14 -5.44
CA LEU A 183 13.41 7.40 -5.65
C LEU A 183 14.17 7.82 -6.91
N ASP A 184 13.51 8.01 -8.04
CA ASP A 184 14.14 8.49 -9.28
C ASP A 184 14.74 9.90 -9.10
N GLN A 185 13.97 10.84 -8.54
CA GLN A 185 14.45 12.20 -8.35
C GLN A 185 15.48 12.31 -7.21
N SER A 186 15.51 11.37 -6.25
CA SER A 186 16.61 11.28 -5.29
C SER A 186 17.95 11.02 -5.99
N GLN A 187 17.93 10.38 -7.17
CA GLN A 187 19.14 10.11 -7.95
C GLN A 187 19.64 11.33 -8.74
N SER A 188 18.75 12.26 -9.07
CA SER A 188 19.06 13.46 -9.87
C SER A 188 19.20 14.75 -9.05
N SER A 189 18.88 14.74 -7.75
CA SER A 189 18.70 15.94 -6.92
C SER A 189 19.74 16.15 -5.79
N SER A 190 19.45 17.15 -4.95
CA SER A 190 20.20 17.57 -3.74
C SER A 190 20.46 16.46 -2.72
N MET A 191 19.85 15.28 -2.87
CA MET A 191 20.05 14.10 -2.02
C MET A 191 21.28 13.27 -2.42
N ALA A 192 22.06 13.71 -3.42
CA ALA A 192 23.21 12.96 -3.91
C ALA A 192 24.24 12.58 -2.83
N PHE A 193 24.36 13.36 -1.75
CA PHE A 193 25.35 13.17 -0.67
C PHE A 193 25.03 12.01 0.28
N VAL A 194 23.75 11.65 0.46
CA VAL A 194 23.34 10.52 1.34
C VAL A 194 23.29 9.18 0.62
N ARG A 195 23.32 9.16 -0.72
CA ARG A 195 23.29 7.92 -1.51
C ARG A 195 24.47 6.99 -1.26
N GLY A 196 25.64 7.55 -0.92
CA GLY A 196 26.83 6.74 -0.58
C GLY A 196 26.68 5.99 0.74
N ALA A 197 25.66 6.29 1.54
CA ALA A 197 25.47 5.70 2.86
C ALA A 197 24.78 4.33 2.83
N GLY A 198 24.18 3.93 1.72
CA GLY A 198 23.58 2.60 1.55
C GLY A 198 22.31 2.58 0.71
N ARG A 199 21.61 1.44 0.76
CA ARG A 199 20.37 1.19 0.01
C ARG A 199 19.22 2.07 0.52
N ALA A 200 18.40 2.56 -0.40
CA ALA A 200 17.19 3.28 -0.06
C ALA A 200 16.10 2.32 0.44
N GLN A 201 15.45 2.68 1.54
CA GLN A 201 14.34 1.95 2.13
C GLN A 201 13.19 2.93 2.37
N VAL A 202 11.98 2.57 1.95
CA VAL A 202 10.76 3.28 2.35
C VAL A 202 10.34 2.73 3.70
N LEU A 203 10.28 3.59 4.71
CA LEU A 203 9.91 3.21 6.07
C LEU A 203 8.41 3.35 6.30
N HIS A 204 7.74 4.27 5.60
CA HIS A 204 6.34 4.56 5.80
C HIS A 204 5.77 5.42 4.66
N VAL A 205 4.48 5.29 4.37
CA VAL A 205 3.75 6.24 3.53
C VAL A 205 2.43 6.60 4.19
N ALA A 206 2.11 7.89 4.22
CA ALA A 206 0.79 8.35 4.69
C ALA A 206 0.31 9.58 3.95
N ALA A 207 -1.00 9.70 3.82
CA ALA A 207 -1.66 10.95 3.50
C ALA A 207 -1.47 11.95 4.65
N THR A 208 -1.08 13.17 4.32
CA THR A 208 -0.99 14.33 5.23
C THR A 208 -1.77 15.48 4.60
N GLY A 209 -3.08 15.50 4.82
CA GLY A 209 -3.98 16.42 4.12
C GLY A 209 -4.18 16.00 2.65
N PRO A 210 -4.06 16.91 1.67
CA PRO A 210 -4.21 16.57 0.25
C PRO A 210 -3.00 15.83 -0.32
N ASP A 211 -1.85 15.89 0.34
CA ASP A 211 -0.58 15.37 -0.16
C ASP A 211 -0.20 14.08 0.58
N ALA A 212 0.46 13.16 -0.12
CA ALA A 212 1.06 11.97 0.50
C ALA A 212 2.56 12.20 0.75
N VAL A 213 3.04 11.70 1.89
CA VAL A 213 4.43 11.81 2.33
C VAL A 213 5.05 10.41 2.36
N VAL A 214 6.15 10.23 1.62
CA VAL A 214 6.97 9.01 1.68
C VAL A 214 8.12 9.26 2.64
N ARG A 215 8.18 8.49 3.72
CA ARG A 215 9.32 8.51 4.65
C ARG A 215 10.34 7.47 4.23
N MET A 216 11.58 7.89 4.11
CA MET A 216 12.67 7.07 3.58
C MET A 216 13.90 7.14 4.47
N ARG A 217 14.74 6.12 4.31
CA ARG A 217 16.10 6.03 4.86
C ARG A 217 17.06 5.57 3.76
N PHE A 218 18.29 6.07 3.78
CA PHE A 218 19.36 5.69 2.86
C PHE A 218 20.51 5.10 3.70
N GLY A 219 20.64 3.77 3.75
CA GLY A 219 21.53 3.11 4.72
C GLY A 219 21.33 3.61 6.15
N GLU A 220 22.39 4.00 6.85
CA GLU A 220 22.30 4.50 8.24
C GLU A 220 22.20 6.03 8.35
N SER A 221 21.94 6.75 7.25
CA SER A 221 22.16 8.19 7.21
C SER A 221 21.04 9.09 7.79
N GLY A 222 20.07 8.52 8.50
CA GLY A 222 18.93 9.25 9.09
C GLY A 222 17.60 9.02 8.34
N ARG A 223 16.62 9.90 8.54
CA ARG A 223 15.27 9.81 7.93
C ARG A 223 14.95 11.05 7.10
N TRP A 224 14.22 10.86 6.00
CA TRP A 224 13.75 11.95 5.14
C TRP A 224 12.31 11.75 4.71
N ASP A 225 11.56 12.84 4.67
CA ASP A 225 10.23 12.90 4.08
C ASP A 225 10.36 13.42 2.63
N CYS A 226 9.72 12.72 1.70
CA CYS A 226 9.54 13.14 0.31
C CYS A 226 8.05 13.44 0.06
N THR A 227 7.77 14.59 -0.56
CA THR A 227 6.47 14.94 -1.13
C THR A 227 6.63 15.36 -2.59
N LEU A 228 5.53 15.40 -3.35
CA LEU A 228 5.55 15.96 -4.70
C LEU A 228 4.89 17.33 -4.72
N GLU A 229 5.64 18.34 -5.17
CA GLU A 229 5.10 19.66 -5.50
C GLU A 229 5.25 19.87 -7.00
N ASN A 230 4.14 20.01 -7.72
CA ASN A 230 4.13 20.20 -9.18
C ASN A 230 4.93 19.11 -9.93
N GLY A 231 4.84 17.86 -9.48
CA GLY A 231 5.57 16.72 -10.04
C GLY A 231 7.06 16.65 -9.67
N GLN A 232 7.55 17.55 -8.82
CA GLN A 232 8.94 17.57 -8.35
C GLN A 232 9.03 17.11 -6.89
N ALA A 233 10.00 16.26 -6.60
CA ALA A 233 10.26 15.75 -5.28
C ALA A 233 10.82 16.86 -4.38
N ARG A 234 10.17 17.07 -3.25
CA ARG A 234 10.61 17.93 -2.17
C ARG A 234 11.05 17.07 -1.00
N TRP A 235 12.30 17.28 -0.60
CA TRP A 235 12.94 16.52 0.46
C TRP A 235 13.04 17.36 1.73
N ARG A 236 12.66 16.76 2.84
CA ARG A 236 12.81 17.34 4.17
C ARG A 236 13.48 16.33 5.09
N VAL A 237 14.56 16.74 5.75
CA VAL A 237 15.20 15.93 6.80
C VAL A 237 14.22 15.78 7.96
N VAL A 238 14.07 14.56 8.46
CA VAL A 238 13.35 14.25 9.70
C VAL A 238 14.38 14.15 10.81
N SER A 239 14.20 14.94 11.87
CA SER A 239 15.11 14.92 13.02
C SER A 239 15.16 13.53 13.66
N ASP A 240 16.33 13.13 14.17
CA ASP A 240 16.47 11.86 14.88
C ASP A 240 15.63 11.85 16.18
N ASP A 241 15.49 13.01 16.83
CA ASP A 241 14.61 13.19 18.00
C ASP A 241 13.11 13.15 17.68
N ALA A 242 12.72 13.16 16.40
CA ALA A 242 11.30 13.07 16.05
C ALA A 242 10.79 11.65 16.34
N PRO A 243 9.61 11.48 16.96
CA PRO A 243 9.06 10.15 17.18
C PRO A 243 8.81 9.44 15.85
N ALA A 244 8.97 8.11 15.86
CA ALA A 244 8.50 7.26 14.78
C ALA A 244 6.98 7.41 14.63
N ARG A 245 6.49 7.34 13.39
CA ARG A 245 5.05 7.19 13.14
C ARG A 245 4.61 5.77 13.48
N GLU A 246 3.33 5.61 13.74
CA GLU A 246 2.72 4.29 13.85
C GLU A 246 2.97 3.50 12.55
N GLY A 247 3.41 2.25 12.66
CA GLY A 247 3.80 1.41 11.51
C GLY A 247 5.10 1.81 10.78
N GLU A 248 5.83 2.84 11.25
CA GLU A 248 7.08 3.25 10.62
C GLU A 248 8.16 2.18 10.79
N GLY A 249 8.67 1.67 9.67
CA GLY A 249 9.71 0.64 9.64
C GLY A 249 9.20 -0.79 9.70
N ASP A 250 7.88 -1.00 9.81
CA ASP A 250 7.27 -2.32 9.88
C ASP A 250 6.05 -2.43 8.93
N PRO A 251 6.24 -2.98 7.71
CA PRO A 251 7.53 -3.34 7.10
C PRO A 251 8.30 -2.13 6.58
N VAL A 252 9.56 -2.35 6.17
CA VAL A 252 10.26 -1.50 5.21
C VAL A 252 10.03 -1.98 3.79
N PHE A 253 9.89 -1.10 2.81
CA PHE A 253 9.84 -1.47 1.39
C PHE A 253 11.13 -1.12 0.66
N ILE A 254 11.64 -2.07 -0.11
CA ILE A 254 12.87 -1.96 -0.90
C ILE A 254 12.50 -2.16 -2.37
N LEU A 255 12.63 -1.10 -3.17
CA LEU A 255 12.21 -1.10 -4.57
C LEU A 255 13.21 -1.83 -5.48
N ASN A 256 12.69 -2.57 -6.46
CA ASN A 256 13.40 -3.24 -7.58
C ASN A 256 14.43 -4.31 -7.16
N VAL A 257 14.36 -4.81 -5.93
CA VAL A 257 15.26 -5.87 -5.46
C VAL A 257 14.54 -6.77 -4.46
N MET A 258 14.80 -8.07 -4.58
CA MET A 258 14.55 -9.05 -3.53
C MET A 258 15.88 -9.30 -2.82
N PRO A 259 16.06 -8.83 -1.57
CA PRO A 259 17.27 -9.11 -0.80
C PRO A 259 17.47 -10.61 -0.58
N GLU A 260 18.70 -11.03 -0.30
CA GLU A 260 18.99 -12.42 0.06
C GLU A 260 18.40 -12.74 1.45
N ALA A 261 17.98 -13.99 1.64
CA ALA A 261 17.43 -14.45 2.91
C ALA A 261 18.44 -14.22 4.06
N GLY A 262 17.98 -13.65 5.17
CA GLY A 262 18.82 -13.38 6.35
C GLY A 262 19.68 -12.10 6.25
N GLU A 263 19.62 -11.36 5.14
CA GLU A 263 20.25 -10.04 5.06
C GLU A 263 19.62 -9.09 6.09
N ALA A 264 20.47 -8.46 6.92
CA ALA A 264 20.09 -7.47 7.93
C ALA A 264 19.12 -7.98 9.02
N CYS A 265 19.12 -9.28 9.33
CA CYS A 265 18.19 -9.90 10.30
C CYS A 265 16.72 -9.60 9.97
N ALA A 266 16.37 -9.71 8.69
CA ALA A 266 15.01 -9.53 8.21
C ALA A 266 14.52 -10.74 7.43
N VAL A 267 13.20 -10.94 7.46
CA VAL A 267 12.48 -11.81 6.53
C VAL A 267 11.80 -10.94 5.48
N TYR A 268 11.75 -11.41 4.24
CA TYR A 268 11.30 -10.61 3.10
C TYR A 268 10.08 -11.23 2.43
N GLU A 269 9.03 -10.45 2.27
CA GLU A 269 7.88 -10.75 1.41
C GLU A 269 8.11 -10.10 0.04
N ARG A 270 7.93 -10.86 -1.04
CA ARG A 270 8.11 -10.35 -2.41
C ARG A 270 6.93 -9.46 -2.76
N VAL A 271 7.21 -8.35 -3.45
CA VAL A 271 6.19 -7.48 -4.02
C VAL A 271 6.20 -7.63 -5.53
N VAL A 272 5.06 -7.96 -6.14
CA VAL A 272 4.93 -8.17 -7.59
C VAL A 272 3.93 -7.23 -8.25
N ASP A 273 4.01 -7.10 -9.58
CA ASP A 273 2.98 -6.45 -10.38
C ASP A 273 1.91 -7.44 -10.90
N GLN A 274 0.96 -6.94 -11.69
CA GLN A 274 -0.11 -7.75 -12.30
C GLN A 274 0.37 -8.85 -13.24
N THR A 275 1.63 -8.80 -13.70
CA THR A 275 2.25 -9.81 -14.57
C THR A 275 3.10 -10.82 -13.80
N GLY A 276 3.28 -10.62 -12.49
CA GLY A 276 4.19 -11.39 -11.64
C GLY A 276 5.64 -10.89 -11.66
N GLU A 277 5.93 -9.72 -12.25
CA GLU A 277 7.26 -9.13 -12.21
C GLU A 277 7.55 -8.58 -10.80
N THR A 278 8.71 -8.91 -10.24
CA THR A 278 9.15 -8.41 -8.93
C THR A 278 9.35 -6.88 -8.97
N LEU A 279 8.51 -6.17 -8.21
CA LEU A 279 8.63 -4.74 -7.97
C LEU A 279 9.55 -4.41 -6.79
N GLY A 280 9.79 -5.36 -5.88
CA GLY A 280 10.62 -5.15 -4.70
C GLY A 280 10.34 -6.17 -3.60
N ALA A 281 10.65 -5.78 -2.36
CA ALA A 281 10.42 -6.60 -1.18
C ALA A 281 9.98 -5.78 0.04
N LEU A 282 9.07 -6.33 0.84
CA LEU A 282 8.76 -5.87 2.19
C LEU A 282 9.66 -6.61 3.18
N GLY A 283 10.50 -5.89 3.90
CA GLY A 283 11.36 -6.44 4.95
C GLY A 283 10.74 -6.26 6.32
N TYR A 284 10.67 -7.35 7.08
CA TYR A 284 10.18 -7.39 8.46
C TYR A 284 11.36 -7.70 9.39
N ASP A 285 11.48 -6.96 10.50
CA ASP A 285 12.53 -7.18 11.49
C ASP A 285 12.31 -8.54 12.18
N ALA A 286 13.27 -9.46 11.98
CA ALA A 286 13.27 -10.80 12.59
C ALA A 286 14.05 -10.83 13.91
N CYS A 287 14.75 -9.74 14.27
CA CYS A 287 15.56 -9.61 15.47
C CYS A 287 14.79 -9.04 16.68
N LEU A 288 13.64 -8.37 16.48
CA LEU A 288 12.91 -7.66 17.55
C LEU A 288 11.39 -7.95 17.68
N SER A 289 10.78 -8.82 16.86
CA SER A 289 9.31 -8.82 16.73
C SER A 289 8.58 -10.00 17.40
N GLY A 290 7.99 -9.77 18.58
CA GLY A 290 6.66 -10.28 18.99
C GLY A 290 6.36 -11.80 18.96
N PRO A 291 5.12 -12.22 19.31
CA PRO A 291 4.77 -13.64 19.50
C PRO A 291 4.96 -14.54 18.26
N MET A 292 5.13 -13.97 17.06
CA MET A 292 5.34 -14.72 15.80
C MET A 292 6.79 -15.05 15.49
N ALA A 293 7.78 -14.32 16.03
CA ALA A 293 9.20 -14.72 15.93
C ALA A 293 9.55 -15.91 16.85
N GLN A 294 8.61 -16.37 17.68
CA GLN A 294 8.75 -17.55 18.55
C GLN A 294 8.23 -18.85 17.91
N LEU A 295 7.90 -18.86 16.62
CA LEU A 295 7.78 -20.11 15.87
C LEU A 295 9.18 -20.72 15.73
N GLU A 296 9.67 -21.34 16.80
CA GLU A 296 10.97 -21.98 16.85
C GLU A 296 11.05 -23.03 15.72
N PRO A 297 12.12 -23.00 14.90
CA PRO A 297 12.40 -24.10 13.99
C PRO A 297 12.93 -25.28 14.80
N GLY A 298 12.02 -26.17 15.21
CA GLY A 298 12.33 -27.56 15.49
C GLY A 298 12.24 -28.01 16.95
N LEU A 299 11.11 -28.61 17.30
CA LEU A 299 11.08 -29.81 18.14
C LEU A 299 10.76 -31.00 17.24
N ARG A 300 11.83 -31.67 16.80
CA ARG A 300 11.78 -32.99 16.15
C ARG A 300 11.30 -34.01 17.17
N PHE A 301 10.31 -34.83 16.81
CA PHE A 301 10.18 -36.18 17.36
C PHE A 301 11.04 -37.14 16.53
#